data_AF-A0A8J3KZX4-F1
#
_entry.id   AF-A0A8J3KZX4-F1
#
_cell.length_a   1.000
_cell.length_b   1.000
_cell.length_c   1.000
_cell.angle_alpha   90.00
_cell.angle_beta   90.00
_cell.angle_gamma   90.00
#
_symmetry.space_group_name_H-M   'P 1'
#
loop_
_entity.id
_entity.type
_entity.pdbx_description
1 polymer ?
#
loop_
_entity_poly.entity_id
_entity_poly.type
_entity_poly.pdbx_seq_one_letter_code
_entity_poly.pdbx_strand_id
1 'polypeptide(L)'
;MTAAPLPADGLDAALRPFGTSRMLPVQAYTDPAVLAWERRHLFAGSWTCLGRRAQLAAAGNQHAVTIGDVAVVVTVADQGVRAFANVCRHRGHELLPDGGSCERRAIVCPYHGWSYDLDGALKTAPRMGDDFPAKQFGLVELPAVDWHGWVFVNATGAAMPFGEHLGTLDALVAPYAPEKLTVKAVHRYEVAANWKVIAENYHECYHCPLIHPELCAVTPPNSGDNWHEPGHWLGGSMELREHAETMSLDGRSRGVMLDGVDRRTVRYLGLFPNVLLSLHPDYVMAHRMTPLAPDRTAVECVWLFDDTVTDPSYAVEFWDVTNRQDWAACESVQRGLSSPHYTPGPLAPNETAIYDWVTLLARAYRDPAGVLGGPATSGDLAVYDPGRDYRPIPPGR
;
A
#
# COMPACT_ATOMS: atom_id res chain seq x y z
N MET A 1 15.94 14.18 -5.03
CA MET A 1 15.21 13.18 -5.83
C MET A 1 14.99 13.76 -7.22
N THR A 2 15.00 12.96 -8.28
CA THR A 2 14.82 13.45 -9.66
C THR A 2 13.41 13.14 -10.16
N ALA A 3 12.91 13.92 -11.12
CA ALA A 3 11.65 13.61 -11.80
C ALA A 3 11.69 12.24 -12.50
N ALA A 4 10.53 11.63 -12.69
CA ALA A 4 10.37 10.36 -13.38
C ALA A 4 10.63 10.47 -14.89
N PRO A 5 11.06 9.39 -15.56
CA PRO A 5 11.28 9.37 -17.01
C PRO A 5 9.95 9.28 -17.76
N LEU A 6 9.09 10.29 -17.61
CA LEU A 6 7.76 10.36 -18.22
C LEU A 6 7.61 11.61 -19.11
N PRO A 7 6.79 11.54 -20.18
CA PRO A 7 6.46 12.70 -21.00
C PRO A 7 5.76 13.79 -20.18
N ALA A 8 6.29 15.02 -20.23
CA ALA A 8 5.76 16.15 -19.46
C ALA A 8 4.31 16.51 -19.85
N ASP A 9 3.99 16.41 -21.14
CA ASP A 9 2.64 16.64 -21.68
C ASP A 9 1.61 15.63 -21.15
N GLY A 10 2.02 14.37 -20.99
CA GLY A 10 1.20 13.33 -20.37
C GLY A 10 0.91 13.62 -18.89
N LEU A 11 1.93 14.06 -18.14
CA LEU A 11 1.76 14.49 -16.75
C LEU A 11 0.91 15.75 -16.64
N ASP A 12 1.11 16.73 -17.52
CA ASP A 12 0.30 17.95 -17.55
C ASP A 12 -1.17 17.65 -17.88
N ALA A 13 -1.46 16.65 -18.72
CA ALA A 13 -2.82 16.20 -18.98
C ALA A 13 -3.47 15.52 -17.77
N ALA A 14 -2.71 14.72 -17.01
CA ALA A 14 -3.17 14.10 -15.77
C ALA A 14 -3.48 15.15 -14.68
N LEU A 15 -2.70 16.24 -14.63
CA LEU A 15 -2.81 17.31 -13.64
C LEU A 15 -3.84 18.40 -13.97
N ARG A 16 -4.59 18.28 -15.07
CA ARG A 16 -5.68 19.22 -15.37
C ARG A 16 -6.81 19.08 -14.35
N PRO A 17 -7.67 20.10 -14.16
CA PRO A 17 -8.84 19.97 -13.29
C PRO A 17 -9.73 18.78 -13.67
N PHE A 18 -10.39 18.19 -12.68
CA PHE A 18 -11.39 17.13 -12.87
C PHE A 18 -12.41 17.48 -13.97
N GLY A 19 -12.82 16.47 -14.75
CA GLY A 19 -13.62 16.64 -15.97
C GLY A 19 -12.80 17.01 -17.22
N THR A 20 -11.56 17.51 -17.05
CA THR A 20 -10.63 17.78 -18.16
C THR A 20 -9.30 17.03 -18.03
N SER A 21 -9.05 16.37 -16.90
CA SER A 21 -7.94 15.45 -16.68
C SER A 21 -8.04 14.20 -17.55
N ARG A 22 -6.92 13.47 -17.61
CA ARG A 22 -6.79 12.15 -18.26
C ARG A 22 -6.07 11.20 -17.30
N MET A 23 -6.15 9.91 -17.59
CA MET A 23 -5.28 8.91 -16.94
C MET A 23 -3.80 9.24 -17.17
N LEU A 24 -2.92 8.62 -16.38
CA LEU A 24 -1.47 8.76 -16.54
C LEU A 24 -1.01 8.35 -17.95
N PRO A 25 0.12 8.90 -18.44
CA PRO A 25 0.71 8.43 -19.70
C PRO A 25 1.00 6.93 -19.67
N VAL A 26 0.83 6.24 -20.80
CA VAL A 26 0.94 4.77 -20.90
C VAL A 26 2.28 4.22 -20.38
N GLN A 27 3.36 5.00 -20.51
CA GLN A 27 4.69 4.66 -20.01
C GLN A 27 4.71 4.46 -18.49
N ALA A 28 3.83 5.14 -17.75
CA ALA A 28 3.70 4.96 -16.31
C ALA A 28 3.33 3.51 -15.94
N TYR A 29 2.62 2.81 -16.83
CA TYR A 29 2.14 1.45 -16.60
C TYR A 29 3.00 0.37 -17.27
N THR A 30 3.84 0.74 -18.23
CA THR A 30 4.47 -0.23 -19.15
C THR A 30 5.98 -0.13 -19.22
N ASP A 31 6.58 1.01 -18.88
CA ASP A 31 8.01 1.24 -19.03
C ASP A 31 8.81 0.73 -17.82
N PRO A 32 9.76 -0.22 -18.00
CA PRO A 32 10.63 -0.69 -16.93
C PRO A 32 11.46 0.42 -16.26
N ALA A 33 11.84 1.47 -17.00
CA ALA A 33 12.57 2.60 -16.43
C ALA A 33 11.72 3.40 -15.45
N VAL A 34 10.41 3.51 -15.70
CA VAL A 34 9.48 4.14 -14.76
C VAL A 34 9.32 3.27 -13.52
N LEU A 35 9.14 1.95 -13.65
CA LEU A 35 9.08 1.08 -12.48
C LEU A 35 10.36 1.12 -11.64
N ALA A 36 11.54 1.14 -12.28
CA ALA A 36 12.81 1.29 -11.56
C ALA A 36 12.85 2.60 -10.77
N TRP A 37 12.37 3.69 -11.37
CA TRP A 37 12.22 4.98 -10.69
C TRP A 37 11.22 4.89 -9.53
N GLU A 38 10.07 4.23 -9.71
CA GLU A 38 9.04 4.06 -8.67
C GLU A 38 9.56 3.26 -7.48
N ARG A 39 10.29 2.16 -7.74
CA ARG A 39 10.94 1.37 -6.70
C ARG A 39 11.83 2.23 -5.82
N ARG A 40 12.65 3.09 -6.44
CA ARG A 40 13.56 3.97 -5.72
C ARG A 40 12.86 5.09 -4.95
N HIS A 41 11.85 5.72 -5.56
CA HIS A 41 11.30 6.98 -5.05
C HIS A 41 9.98 6.79 -4.31
N LEU A 42 9.08 5.95 -4.82
CA LEU A 42 7.75 5.73 -4.22
C LEU A 42 7.79 4.63 -3.15
N PHE A 43 8.40 3.48 -3.44
CA PHE A 43 8.43 2.36 -2.50
C PHE A 43 9.55 2.52 -1.46
N ALA A 44 10.80 2.69 -1.89
CA ALA A 44 11.89 2.89 -0.95
C ALA A 44 11.85 4.28 -0.29
N GLY A 45 11.42 5.31 -1.04
CA GLY A 45 11.42 6.71 -0.61
C GLY A 45 10.16 7.17 0.14
N SER A 46 9.18 6.30 0.34
CA SER A 46 7.99 6.52 1.17
C SER A 46 7.88 5.44 2.26
N TRP A 47 6.76 5.37 2.97
CA TRP A 47 6.47 4.34 3.97
C TRP A 47 5.86 3.10 3.33
N THR A 48 6.66 2.06 3.14
CA THR A 48 6.19 0.78 2.58
C THR A 48 5.79 -0.19 3.68
N CYS A 49 4.58 -0.75 3.56
CA CYS A 49 4.09 -1.82 4.42
C CYS A 49 4.75 -3.16 4.07
N LEU A 50 5.28 -3.84 5.09
CA LEU A 50 5.91 -5.16 4.99
C LEU A 50 5.00 -6.32 5.38
N GLY A 51 3.83 -6.02 5.94
CA GLY A 51 2.85 -7.01 6.42
C GLY A 51 2.63 -6.93 7.93
N ARG A 52 1.97 -7.96 8.49
CA ARG A 52 1.61 -7.99 9.92
C ARG A 52 2.82 -8.30 10.79
N ARG A 53 3.03 -7.55 11.87
CA ARG A 53 4.08 -7.82 12.87
C ARG A 53 3.99 -9.25 13.40
N ALA A 54 2.78 -9.75 13.65
CA ALA A 54 2.58 -11.12 14.14
C ALA A 54 3.08 -12.18 13.14
N GLN A 55 2.90 -11.97 11.83
CA GLN A 55 3.40 -12.90 10.80
C GLN A 55 4.93 -12.84 10.70
N LEU A 56 5.52 -11.64 10.79
CA LEU A 56 6.97 -11.49 10.85
C LEU A 56 7.53 -12.18 12.10
N ALA A 57 6.99 -11.89 13.28
CA ALA A 57 7.41 -12.50 14.54
C ALA A 57 7.33 -14.04 14.51
N ALA A 58 6.28 -14.60 13.89
CA ALA A 58 6.14 -16.05 13.73
C ALA A 58 7.23 -16.67 12.83
N ALA A 59 7.80 -15.90 11.90
CA ALA A 59 8.89 -16.35 11.02
C ALA A 59 10.30 -16.09 11.60
N GLY A 60 10.40 -15.42 12.76
CA GLY A 60 11.63 -15.14 13.49
C GLY A 60 11.76 -13.69 13.93
N ASN A 61 12.84 -13.38 14.65
CA ASN A 61 13.14 -12.05 15.15
C ASN A 61 13.98 -11.17 14.20
N GLN A 62 14.40 -11.70 13.05
CA GLN A 62 15.17 -11.00 12.01
C GLN A 62 14.64 -11.39 10.62
N HIS A 63 14.45 -10.39 9.75
CA HIS A 63 13.94 -10.56 8.38
C HIS A 63 14.71 -9.69 7.41
N ALA A 64 15.10 -10.23 6.27
CA ALA A 64 15.68 -9.45 5.17
C ALA A 64 14.64 -9.26 4.08
N VAL A 65 14.49 -8.01 3.64
CA VAL A 65 13.56 -7.63 2.58
C VAL A 65 14.14 -6.50 1.74
N THR A 66 13.94 -6.60 0.43
CA THR A 66 14.19 -5.50 -0.49
C THR A 66 12.93 -4.64 -0.62
N ILE A 67 13.02 -3.39 -0.18
CA ILE A 67 11.95 -2.40 -0.30
C ILE A 67 12.27 -1.53 -1.50
N GLY A 68 11.49 -1.68 -2.58
CA GLY A 68 11.78 -1.03 -3.85
C GLY A 68 13.08 -1.55 -4.45
N ASP A 69 14.18 -0.85 -4.19
CA ASP A 69 15.55 -1.21 -4.58
C ASP A 69 16.55 -1.18 -3.42
N VAL A 70 16.09 -1.02 -2.18
CA VAL A 70 16.94 -0.93 -0.98
C VAL A 70 16.79 -2.21 -0.14
N ALA A 71 17.91 -2.88 0.10
CA ALA A 71 17.96 -4.05 0.97
C ALA A 71 17.94 -3.64 2.45
N VAL A 72 17.01 -4.21 3.22
CA VAL A 72 16.75 -3.87 4.63
C VAL A 72 16.73 -5.14 5.47
N VAL A 73 17.31 -5.08 6.68
CA VAL A 73 17.08 -6.05 7.76
C VAL A 73 16.14 -5.44 8.78
N VAL A 74 15.05 -6.12 9.08
CA VAL A 74 14.07 -5.76 10.11
C VAL A 74 14.26 -6.68 11.31
N THR A 75 14.36 -6.11 12.49
CA THR A 75 14.29 -6.85 13.75
C THR A 75 12.92 -6.67 14.39
N VAL A 76 12.38 -7.75 14.92
CA VAL A 76 11.06 -7.78 15.56
C VAL A 76 11.22 -8.30 16.98
N ALA A 77 10.69 -7.55 17.94
CA ALA A 77 10.73 -7.88 19.36
C ALA A 77 9.44 -7.41 20.06
N ASP A 78 9.28 -7.76 21.34
CA ASP A 78 8.09 -7.39 22.11
C ASP A 78 7.94 -5.86 22.24
N GLN A 79 9.06 -5.15 22.36
CA GLN A 79 9.07 -3.69 22.44
C GLN A 79 8.82 -2.97 21.10
N GLY A 80 8.71 -3.69 19.99
CA GLY A 80 8.43 -3.12 18.66
C GLY A 80 9.35 -3.64 17.56
N VAL A 81 9.50 -2.84 16.51
CA VAL A 81 10.28 -3.17 15.30
C VAL A 81 11.39 -2.16 15.07
N ARG A 82 12.51 -2.61 14.51
CA ARG A 82 13.56 -1.72 14.00
C ARG A 82 13.99 -2.17 12.62
N ALA A 83 14.48 -1.24 11.81
CA ALA A 83 14.95 -1.53 10.46
C ALA A 83 16.37 -0.96 10.28
N PHE A 84 17.20 -1.69 9.54
CA PHE A 84 18.57 -1.31 9.25
C PHE A 84 18.87 -1.58 7.78
N ALA A 85 19.77 -0.80 7.18
CA ALA A 85 20.33 -1.17 5.88
C ALA A 85 20.98 -2.56 5.97
N ASN A 86 20.66 -3.46 5.05
CA ASN A 86 21.16 -4.84 5.00
C ASN A 86 22.60 -4.91 4.48
N VAL A 87 23.50 -4.12 5.08
CA VAL A 87 24.86 -3.91 4.59
C VAL A 87 25.79 -3.85 5.79
N CYS A 88 26.68 -4.84 5.90
CA CYS A 88 27.71 -4.87 6.93
C CYS A 88 28.63 -3.66 6.80
N ARG A 89 28.86 -2.97 7.92
CA ARG A 89 29.69 -1.77 8.02
C ARG A 89 31.19 -1.99 7.80
N HIS A 90 31.64 -3.24 7.68
CA HIS A 90 33.04 -3.55 7.38
C HIS A 90 33.37 -3.39 5.89
N ARG A 91 32.81 -4.27 5.05
CA ARG A 91 33.11 -4.34 3.60
C ARG A 91 31.86 -4.45 2.73
N GLY A 92 30.71 -4.03 3.26
CA GLY A 92 29.47 -3.96 2.48
C GLY A 92 28.78 -5.28 2.20
N HIS A 93 29.15 -6.37 2.89
CA HIS A 93 28.51 -7.66 2.70
C HIS A 93 27.06 -7.65 3.21
N GLU A 94 26.15 -8.27 2.48
CA GLU A 94 24.76 -8.49 2.88
C GLU A 94 24.69 -9.24 4.22
N LEU A 95 23.89 -8.80 5.18
CA LEU A 95 23.84 -9.44 6.51
C LEU A 95 22.98 -10.69 6.51
N LEU A 96 21.88 -10.67 5.76
CA LEU A 96 20.93 -11.77 5.62
C LEU A 96 20.37 -11.74 4.18
N PRO A 97 20.28 -12.87 3.46
CA PRO A 97 19.81 -12.88 2.07
C PRO A 97 18.38 -12.38 1.95
N ASP A 98 18.07 -11.64 0.87
CA ASP A 98 16.71 -11.16 0.57
C ASP A 98 15.66 -12.28 0.67
N GLY A 99 14.54 -11.99 1.32
CA GLY A 99 13.47 -12.95 1.63
C GLY A 99 13.79 -13.94 2.76
N GLY A 100 15.00 -13.88 3.33
CA GLY A 100 15.41 -14.72 4.45
C GLY A 100 14.89 -14.23 5.80
N SER A 101 14.63 -15.16 6.72
CA SER A 101 14.37 -14.88 8.13
C SER A 101 15.26 -15.73 9.04
N CYS A 102 15.47 -15.28 10.28
CA CYS A 102 16.12 -16.11 11.28
C CYS A 102 15.72 -15.73 12.72
N GLU A 103 15.94 -16.69 13.63
CA GLU A 103 15.76 -16.51 15.07
C GLU A 103 17.14 -16.57 15.76
N ARG A 104 17.74 -15.40 16.04
CA ARG A 104 19.06 -15.33 16.70
C ARG A 104 19.12 -14.14 17.66
N ARG A 105 20.10 -14.15 18.58
CA ARG A 105 20.32 -13.07 19.55
C ARG A 105 21.16 -11.90 19.01
N ALA A 106 21.66 -12.01 17.78
CA ALA A 106 22.52 -11.03 17.13
C ALA A 106 22.43 -11.21 15.60
N ILE A 107 22.62 -10.13 14.87
CA ILE A 107 22.80 -10.11 13.41
C ILE A 107 24.28 -10.36 13.14
N VAL A 108 24.63 -11.43 12.44
CA VAL A 108 26.04 -11.82 12.23
C VAL A 108 26.38 -11.80 10.75
N CYS A 109 27.33 -10.94 10.38
CA CYS A 109 27.83 -10.86 9.02
C CYS A 109 28.49 -12.19 8.60
N PRO A 110 28.00 -12.85 7.53
CA PRO A 110 28.53 -14.14 7.08
C PRO A 110 29.99 -14.08 6.62
N TYR A 111 30.48 -12.90 6.24
CA TYR A 111 31.80 -12.78 5.63
C TYR A 111 32.96 -12.87 6.63
N HIS A 112 32.93 -12.05 7.69
CA HIS A 112 34.03 -11.94 8.66
C HIS A 112 33.57 -12.03 10.12
N GLY A 113 32.30 -12.37 10.37
CA GLY A 113 31.77 -12.56 11.72
C GLY A 113 31.66 -11.28 12.55
N TRP A 114 31.57 -10.10 11.91
CA TRP A 114 31.12 -8.91 12.62
C TRP A 114 29.69 -9.16 13.11
N SER A 115 29.46 -9.02 14.40
CA SER A 115 28.14 -9.24 15.01
C SER A 115 27.59 -7.95 15.57
N TYR A 116 26.29 -7.76 15.36
CA TYR A 116 25.53 -6.62 15.81
C TYR A 116 24.44 -7.12 16.75
N ASP A 117 24.15 -6.39 17.81
CA ASP A 117 22.96 -6.63 18.60
C ASP A 117 21.70 -6.39 17.74
N LEU A 118 20.54 -6.88 18.17
CA LEU A 118 19.26 -6.69 17.45
C LEU A 118 18.82 -5.22 17.36
N ASP A 119 19.53 -4.37 18.10
CA ASP A 119 19.39 -2.94 18.15
C ASP A 119 20.38 -2.22 17.18
N GLY A 120 21.14 -2.99 16.39
CA GLY A 120 22.08 -2.50 15.39
C GLY A 120 23.45 -2.09 15.93
N ALA A 121 23.66 -2.05 17.25
CA ALA A 121 24.96 -1.73 17.83
C ALA A 121 26.00 -2.80 17.46
N LEU A 122 27.21 -2.38 17.07
CA LEU A 122 28.30 -3.33 16.79
C LEU A 122 28.77 -3.96 18.11
N LYS A 123 28.56 -5.27 18.23
CA LYS A 123 28.89 -6.06 19.41
C LYS A 123 30.30 -6.64 19.36
N THR A 124 30.67 -7.26 18.23
CA THR A 124 32.01 -7.84 18.06
C THR A 124 32.53 -7.58 16.65
N ALA A 125 33.79 -7.17 16.55
CA ALA A 125 34.53 -7.06 15.29
C ALA A 125 35.84 -7.86 15.41
N PRO A 126 35.87 -9.13 14.98
CA PRO A 126 37.05 -9.97 15.13
C PRO A 126 38.31 -9.33 14.54
N ARG A 127 39.42 -9.39 15.29
CA ARG A 127 40.77 -8.97 14.88
C ARG A 127 40.96 -7.47 14.58
N MET A 128 40.04 -6.60 15.00
CA MET A 128 40.20 -5.14 14.84
C MET A 128 41.13 -4.50 15.90
N GLY A 129 41.44 -5.21 16.98
CA GLY A 129 42.25 -4.69 18.10
C GLY A 129 41.44 -3.83 19.07
N ASP A 130 42.03 -3.52 20.22
CA ASP A 130 41.35 -2.86 21.34
C ASP A 130 41.07 -1.36 21.08
N ASP A 131 41.88 -0.71 20.23
CA ASP A 131 41.74 0.71 19.88
C ASP A 131 40.70 0.97 18.77
N PHE A 132 40.04 -0.07 18.26
CA PHE A 132 39.04 0.08 17.20
C PHE A 132 37.79 0.81 17.71
N PRO A 133 37.35 1.91 17.07
CA PRO A 133 36.21 2.70 17.56
C PRO A 133 34.87 2.06 17.17
N ALA A 134 34.56 0.88 17.75
CA ALA A 134 33.41 0.05 17.40
C ALA A 134 32.07 0.81 17.41
N LYS A 135 31.91 1.79 18.30
CA LYS A 135 30.71 2.64 18.41
C LYS A 135 30.38 3.42 17.14
N GLN A 136 31.35 3.67 16.26
CA GLN A 136 31.14 4.39 14.99
C GLN A 136 30.61 3.49 13.86
N PHE A 137 30.59 2.18 14.08
CA PHE A 137 30.32 1.18 13.05
C PHE A 137 29.09 0.30 13.34
N GLY A 138 28.13 0.79 14.12
CA GLY A 138 26.79 0.19 14.22
C GLY A 138 26.05 0.23 12.88
N LEU A 139 25.02 -0.60 12.71
CA LEU A 139 24.22 -0.61 11.49
C LEU A 139 23.55 0.75 11.24
N VAL A 140 23.34 1.09 9.96
CA VAL A 140 22.60 2.29 9.59
C VAL A 140 21.13 2.01 9.82
N GLU A 141 20.55 2.64 10.84
CA GLU A 141 19.13 2.53 11.15
C GLU A 141 18.27 3.30 10.14
N LEU A 142 17.13 2.73 9.80
CA LEU A 142 16.12 3.28 8.90
C LEU A 142 14.82 3.47 9.69
N PRO A 143 14.02 4.52 9.39
CA PRO A 143 12.76 4.72 10.09
C PRO A 143 11.80 3.54 9.90
N ALA A 144 11.26 3.05 11.00
CA ALA A 144 10.29 1.96 11.05
C ALA A 144 9.20 2.25 12.08
N VAL A 145 7.97 1.82 11.79
CA VAL A 145 6.81 1.97 12.69
C VAL A 145 5.99 0.68 12.69
N ASP A 146 5.48 0.29 13.86
CA ASP A 146 4.36 -0.66 13.98
C ASP A 146 3.07 0.16 14.15
N TRP A 147 2.23 0.17 13.12
CA TRP A 147 0.96 0.89 13.09
C TRP A 147 -0.19 -0.10 13.07
N HIS A 148 -0.97 -0.16 14.17
CA HIS A 148 -2.07 -1.11 14.34
C HIS A 148 -1.70 -2.57 14.02
N GLY A 149 -0.44 -2.98 14.22
CA GLY A 149 0.07 -4.32 13.92
C GLY A 149 0.60 -4.51 12.50
N TRP A 150 0.65 -3.48 11.66
CA TRP A 150 1.35 -3.48 10.37
C TRP A 150 2.71 -2.79 10.48
N VAL A 151 3.74 -3.43 9.93
CA VAL A 151 5.10 -2.90 9.96
C VAL A 151 5.35 -2.06 8.71
N PHE A 152 5.72 -0.80 8.91
CA PHE A 152 6.10 0.13 7.84
C PHE A 152 7.57 0.51 7.97
N VAL A 153 8.25 0.67 6.83
CA VAL A 153 9.64 1.12 6.76
C VAL A 153 9.81 2.16 5.66
N ASN A 154 10.54 3.23 5.97
CA ASN A 154 11.04 4.23 5.01
C ASN A 154 12.50 3.90 4.67
N ALA A 155 12.70 3.17 3.58
CA ALA A 155 13.98 2.51 3.30
C ALA A 155 15.10 3.49 2.91
N THR A 156 14.78 4.70 2.48
CA THR A 156 15.78 5.74 2.22
C THR A 156 15.93 6.76 3.35
N GLY A 157 15.04 6.75 4.34
CA GLY A 157 14.95 7.77 5.37
C GLY A 157 14.58 9.16 4.84
N ALA A 158 13.96 9.25 3.66
CA ALA A 158 13.70 10.52 2.97
C ALA A 158 12.23 10.96 3.01
N ALA A 159 11.31 10.05 3.34
CA ALA A 159 9.91 10.39 3.55
C ALA A 159 9.72 11.30 4.77
N MET A 160 8.61 12.04 4.76
CA MET A 160 8.03 12.73 5.91
C MET A 160 7.82 11.80 7.12
N PRO A 161 7.65 12.35 8.34
CA PRO A 161 7.23 11.57 9.51
C PRO A 161 5.96 10.74 9.24
N PHE A 162 5.90 9.52 9.80
CA PHE A 162 4.78 8.61 9.52
C PHE A 162 3.40 9.19 9.87
N GLY A 163 3.30 9.97 10.96
CA GLY A 163 2.04 10.62 11.33
C GLY A 163 1.56 11.65 10.30
N GLU A 164 2.47 12.36 9.64
CA GLU A 164 2.13 13.27 8.54
C GLU A 164 1.72 12.49 7.28
N HIS A 165 2.36 11.34 7.03
CA HIS A 165 2.01 10.43 5.93
C HIS A 165 0.60 9.86 6.09
N LEU A 166 0.20 9.51 7.32
CA LEU A 166 -1.15 9.08 7.64
C LEU A 166 -2.17 10.24 7.57
N GLY A 167 -1.78 11.43 8.03
CA GLY A 167 -2.70 12.54 8.22
C GLY A 167 -3.87 12.14 9.13
N THR A 168 -5.10 12.14 8.60
CA THR A 168 -6.31 11.79 9.36
C THR A 168 -6.65 10.29 9.37
N LEU A 169 -5.93 9.46 8.61
CA LEU A 169 -6.26 8.05 8.42
C LEU A 169 -6.31 7.25 9.73
N ASP A 170 -5.43 7.56 10.69
CA ASP A 170 -5.36 6.88 11.98
C ASP A 170 -6.71 6.91 12.71
N ALA A 171 -7.38 8.07 12.73
CA ALA A 171 -8.68 8.22 13.38
C ALA A 171 -9.79 7.39 12.71
N LEU A 172 -9.64 7.03 11.44
CA LEU A 172 -10.59 6.20 10.71
C LEU A 172 -10.36 4.70 10.96
N VAL A 173 -9.12 4.29 11.21
CA VAL A 173 -8.71 2.89 11.39
C VAL A 173 -8.74 2.47 12.86
N ALA A 174 -8.33 3.35 13.78
CA ALA A 174 -8.21 3.06 15.21
C ALA A 174 -9.48 2.45 15.85
N PRO A 175 -10.72 2.85 15.52
CA PRO A 175 -11.93 2.23 16.07
C PRO A 175 -12.06 0.73 15.79
N TYR A 176 -11.47 0.24 14.70
CA TYR A 176 -11.49 -1.19 14.33
C TYR A 176 -10.45 -2.02 15.12
N ALA A 177 -9.57 -1.35 15.87
CA ALA A 177 -8.48 -1.94 16.67
C ALA A 177 -7.76 -3.14 16.01
N PRO A 178 -7.23 -3.01 14.78
CA PRO A 178 -6.70 -4.16 14.04
C PRO A 178 -5.55 -4.89 14.74
N GLU A 179 -4.82 -4.23 15.64
CA GLU A 179 -3.78 -4.83 16.48
C GLU A 179 -4.31 -5.87 17.48
N LYS A 180 -5.62 -5.85 17.78
CA LYS A 180 -6.29 -6.83 18.64
C LYS A 180 -6.90 -8.00 17.87
N LEU A 181 -6.95 -7.89 16.53
CA LEU A 181 -7.50 -8.92 15.67
C LEU A 181 -6.41 -9.91 15.24
N THR A 182 -6.84 -11.14 14.96
CA THR A 182 -5.99 -12.24 14.53
C THR A 182 -6.17 -12.51 13.04
N VAL A 183 -5.07 -12.72 12.32
CA VAL A 183 -5.12 -13.17 10.92
C VAL A 183 -5.70 -14.58 10.87
N LYS A 184 -6.90 -14.74 10.30
CA LYS A 184 -7.58 -16.05 10.17
C LYS A 184 -7.48 -16.64 8.77
N ALA A 185 -7.19 -15.82 7.76
CA ALA A 185 -6.98 -16.27 6.39
C ALA A 185 -5.92 -15.41 5.68
N VAL A 186 -5.20 -16.06 4.76
CA VAL A 186 -4.22 -15.40 3.87
C VAL A 186 -4.36 -15.98 2.48
N HIS A 187 -4.63 -15.14 1.49
CA HIS A 187 -4.57 -15.49 0.08
C HIS A 187 -3.43 -14.74 -0.59
N ARG A 188 -2.80 -15.36 -1.59
CA ARG A 188 -1.73 -14.75 -2.38
C ARG A 188 -2.03 -14.91 -3.85
N TYR A 189 -1.90 -13.82 -4.58
CA TYR A 189 -2.14 -13.74 -6.01
C TYR A 189 -0.91 -13.14 -6.70
N GLU A 190 -0.64 -13.58 -7.92
CA GLU A 190 0.20 -12.86 -8.86
C GLU A 190 -0.72 -12.38 -9.97
N VAL A 191 -0.92 -11.06 -10.06
CA VAL A 191 -1.82 -10.42 -11.01
C VAL A 191 -0.99 -9.90 -12.18
N ALA A 192 -1.35 -10.25 -13.41
CA ALA A 192 -0.67 -9.77 -14.62
C ALA A 192 -1.09 -8.34 -14.98
N ALA A 193 -0.95 -7.43 -14.01
CA ALA A 193 -1.21 -6.01 -14.15
C ALA A 193 -0.23 -5.16 -13.33
N ASN A 194 -0.03 -3.93 -13.78
CA ASN A 194 0.69 -2.90 -13.03
C ASN A 194 -0.02 -2.62 -11.70
N TRP A 195 0.76 -2.37 -10.64
CA TRP A 195 0.23 -2.12 -9.30
C TRP A 195 -0.74 -0.92 -9.25
N LYS A 196 -0.54 0.09 -10.11
CA LYS A 196 -1.42 1.25 -10.20
C LYS A 196 -2.79 0.89 -10.75
N VAL A 197 -2.88 -0.05 -11.70
CA VAL A 197 -4.16 -0.51 -12.26
C VAL A 197 -5.00 -1.18 -11.17
N ILE A 198 -4.36 -1.93 -10.27
CA ILE A 198 -5.04 -2.56 -9.12
C ILE A 198 -5.55 -1.49 -8.14
N ALA A 199 -4.71 -0.50 -7.80
CA ALA A 199 -5.11 0.60 -6.93
C ALA A 199 -6.24 1.45 -7.54
N GLU A 200 -6.16 1.72 -8.86
CA GLU A 200 -7.22 2.41 -9.60
C GLU A 200 -8.53 1.60 -9.54
N ASN A 201 -8.51 0.31 -9.86
CA ASN A 201 -9.69 -0.56 -9.78
C ASN A 201 -10.33 -0.57 -8.37
N TYR A 202 -9.51 -0.55 -7.31
CA TYR A 202 -10.02 -0.55 -5.93
C TYR A 202 -10.76 0.74 -5.55
N HIS A 203 -10.43 1.87 -6.19
CA HIS A 203 -10.90 3.20 -5.78
C HIS A 203 -12.13 3.69 -6.56
N GLU A 204 -12.77 2.84 -7.36
CA GLU A 204 -14.04 3.15 -8.01
C GLU A 204 -14.99 1.95 -8.01
N CYS A 205 -16.26 2.23 -8.23
CA CYS A 205 -17.29 1.19 -8.33
C CYS A 205 -18.15 1.39 -9.59
N TYR A 206 -17.58 2.03 -10.61
CA TYR A 206 -18.18 2.18 -11.92
C TYR A 206 -18.27 0.83 -12.64
N HIS A 207 -17.27 -0.04 -12.46
CA HIS A 207 -17.31 -1.41 -13.00
C HIS A 207 -18.26 -2.35 -12.22
N CYS A 208 -18.54 -2.06 -10.95
CA CYS A 208 -19.22 -2.99 -10.04
C CYS A 208 -20.54 -3.57 -10.57
N PRO A 209 -21.48 -2.78 -11.13
CA PRO A 209 -22.75 -3.33 -11.60
C PRO A 209 -22.61 -4.37 -12.72
N LEU A 210 -21.49 -4.32 -13.46
CA LEU A 210 -21.23 -5.18 -14.60
C LEU A 210 -20.51 -6.47 -14.22
N ILE A 211 -19.51 -6.39 -13.33
CA ILE A 211 -18.61 -7.51 -13.07
C ILE A 211 -18.76 -8.15 -11.68
N HIS A 212 -19.48 -7.53 -10.74
CA HIS A 212 -19.64 -8.03 -9.37
C HIS A 212 -21.11 -8.23 -8.95
N PRO A 213 -21.82 -9.23 -9.52
CA PRO A 213 -23.20 -9.50 -9.13
C PRO A 213 -23.33 -9.85 -7.64
N GLU A 214 -22.36 -10.57 -7.05
CA GLU A 214 -22.35 -10.91 -5.62
C GLU A 214 -22.14 -9.68 -4.73
N LEU A 215 -21.19 -8.81 -5.07
CA LEU A 215 -20.96 -7.55 -4.34
C LEU A 215 -22.18 -6.65 -4.39
N CYS A 216 -22.73 -6.45 -5.59
CA CYS A 216 -23.91 -5.61 -5.80
C CYS A 216 -25.18 -6.15 -5.11
N ALA A 217 -25.21 -7.44 -4.75
CA ALA A 217 -26.29 -8.04 -3.97
C ALA A 217 -26.29 -7.58 -2.51
N VAL A 218 -25.15 -7.13 -1.95
CA VAL A 218 -25.01 -6.73 -0.54
C VAL A 218 -24.62 -5.27 -0.34
N THR A 219 -24.13 -4.58 -1.36
CA THR A 219 -23.87 -3.13 -1.35
C THR A 219 -24.47 -2.43 -2.58
N PRO A 220 -25.06 -1.23 -2.45
CA PRO A 220 -25.43 -0.43 -3.60
C PRO A 220 -24.17 0.15 -4.29
N PRO A 221 -23.91 -0.13 -5.58
CA PRO A 221 -22.69 0.35 -6.25
C PRO A 221 -22.61 1.87 -6.40
N ASN A 222 -23.73 2.58 -6.19
CA ASN A 222 -23.83 4.04 -6.24
C ASN A 222 -23.86 4.72 -4.86
N SER A 223 -23.64 3.98 -3.77
CA SER A 223 -23.58 4.55 -2.41
C SER A 223 -22.17 5.00 -2.00
N GLY A 224 -21.21 4.98 -2.92
CA GLY A 224 -19.83 5.36 -2.63
C GLY A 224 -19.72 6.84 -2.26
N ASP A 225 -19.07 7.12 -1.13
CA ASP A 225 -18.71 8.47 -0.69
C ASP A 225 -17.19 8.58 -0.56
N ASN A 226 -16.56 9.50 -1.29
CA ASN A 226 -15.10 9.68 -1.33
C ASN A 226 -14.70 10.87 -0.45
N TRP A 227 -13.73 10.65 0.44
CA TRP A 227 -13.26 11.66 1.39
C TRP A 227 -11.97 12.33 0.91
N HIS A 228 -11.88 13.65 1.09
CA HIS A 228 -10.75 14.47 0.67
C HIS A 228 -10.11 15.08 1.91
N GLU A 229 -9.26 14.29 2.58
CA GLU A 229 -8.68 14.62 3.88
C GLU A 229 -7.14 14.63 3.82
N PRO A 230 -6.45 15.32 4.76
CA PRO A 230 -4.99 15.31 4.80
C PRO A 230 -4.38 13.90 4.95
N GLY A 231 -3.23 13.71 4.30
CA GLY A 231 -2.43 12.49 4.32
C GLY A 231 -2.17 11.92 2.92
N HIS A 232 -1.29 10.93 2.82
CA HIS A 232 -1.03 10.19 1.58
C HIS A 232 -1.88 8.93 1.51
N TRP A 233 -3.18 9.12 1.61
CA TRP A 233 -4.15 8.05 1.49
C TRP A 233 -5.38 8.56 0.76
N LEU A 234 -6.11 7.63 0.17
CA LEU A 234 -7.37 7.89 -0.52
C LEU A 234 -8.40 6.91 -0.04
N GLY A 235 -9.67 7.29 -0.07
CA GLY A 235 -10.70 6.35 0.28
C GLY A 235 -12.00 6.99 0.65
N GLY A 236 -12.87 6.14 1.17
CA GLY A 236 -14.25 6.46 1.35
C GLY A 236 -15.02 5.33 2.02
N SER A 237 -16.34 5.41 1.92
CA SER A 237 -17.22 4.35 2.36
C SER A 237 -18.21 3.94 1.29
N MET A 238 -18.75 2.73 1.44
CA MET A 238 -19.97 2.30 0.78
C MET A 238 -20.95 1.77 1.82
N GLU A 239 -22.24 1.89 1.54
CA GLU A 239 -23.29 1.37 2.40
C GLU A 239 -23.50 -0.13 2.19
N LEU A 240 -23.92 -0.81 3.24
CA LEU A 240 -24.53 -2.13 3.16
C LEU A 240 -26.02 -1.98 2.85
N ARG A 241 -26.55 -2.86 2.00
CA ARG A 241 -28.00 -2.95 1.77
C ARG A 241 -28.73 -3.31 3.06
N GLU A 242 -29.99 -2.90 3.17
CA GLU A 242 -30.79 -3.04 4.41
C GLU A 242 -30.76 -4.45 5.01
N HIS A 243 -30.80 -5.49 4.17
CA HIS A 243 -30.79 -6.89 4.59
C HIS A 243 -29.39 -7.45 4.95
N ALA A 244 -28.31 -6.74 4.59
CA ALA A 244 -26.94 -7.19 4.78
C ALA A 244 -26.36 -6.64 6.10
N GLU A 245 -25.74 -7.52 6.86
CA GLU A 245 -24.98 -7.25 8.08
C GLU A 245 -23.49 -7.01 7.77
N THR A 246 -22.99 -7.60 6.68
CA THR A 246 -21.59 -7.53 6.25
C THR A 246 -21.46 -7.91 4.76
N MET A 247 -20.23 -7.91 4.26
CA MET A 247 -19.89 -8.38 2.92
C MET A 247 -19.65 -9.89 2.95
N SER A 248 -20.69 -10.63 2.55
CA SER A 248 -20.71 -12.09 2.42
C SER A 248 -21.76 -12.50 1.39
N LEU A 249 -21.70 -13.73 0.88
CA LEU A 249 -22.58 -14.17 -0.22
C LEU A 249 -24.08 -14.11 0.13
N ASP A 250 -24.44 -14.28 1.41
CA ASP A 250 -25.82 -14.19 1.90
C ASP A 250 -26.09 -12.93 2.72
N GLY A 251 -25.12 -12.00 2.78
CA GLY A 251 -25.18 -10.78 3.57
C GLY A 251 -25.16 -10.99 5.08
N ARG A 252 -25.02 -12.23 5.60
CA ARG A 252 -24.99 -12.52 7.03
C ARG A 252 -23.58 -12.60 7.57
N SER A 253 -23.39 -12.09 8.77
CA SER A 253 -22.17 -12.33 9.52
C SER A 253 -22.21 -13.66 10.24
N ARG A 254 -21.06 -14.33 10.29
CA ARG A 254 -20.80 -15.50 11.14
C ARG A 254 -19.67 -15.23 12.14
N GLY A 255 -19.21 -13.98 12.20
CA GLY A 255 -18.12 -13.52 13.06
C GLY A 255 -18.64 -12.78 14.29
N VAL A 256 -17.78 -11.93 14.83
CA VAL A 256 -18.10 -11.04 15.96
C VAL A 256 -18.15 -9.61 15.43
N MET A 257 -19.28 -8.94 15.60
CA MET A 257 -19.41 -7.52 15.27
C MET A 257 -18.46 -6.70 16.14
N LEU A 258 -17.64 -5.88 15.51
CA LEU A 258 -16.72 -4.97 16.18
C LEU A 258 -17.51 -3.87 16.90
N ASP A 259 -17.02 -3.47 18.06
CA ASP A 259 -17.60 -2.40 18.87
C ASP A 259 -17.09 -1.03 18.42
N GLY A 260 -17.94 0.00 18.49
CA GLY A 260 -17.53 1.38 18.20
C GLY A 260 -17.33 1.70 16.72
N VAL A 261 -17.68 0.78 15.81
CA VAL A 261 -17.67 1.00 14.35
C VAL A 261 -19.09 1.14 13.81
N ASP A 262 -19.22 1.78 12.65
CA ASP A 262 -20.49 1.82 11.93
C ASP A 262 -20.78 0.44 11.31
N ARG A 263 -21.97 -0.10 11.61
CA ARG A 263 -22.42 -1.42 11.13
C ARG A 263 -23.14 -1.37 9.79
N ARG A 264 -23.31 -0.18 9.23
CA ARG A 264 -24.03 0.04 7.96
C ARG A 264 -23.11 0.43 6.82
N THR A 265 -21.82 0.62 7.07
CA THR A 265 -20.86 0.99 6.03
C THR A 265 -19.64 0.07 6.05
N VAL A 266 -18.98 -0.03 4.89
CA VAL A 266 -17.64 -0.59 4.72
C VAL A 266 -16.75 0.55 4.25
N ARG A 267 -15.58 0.70 4.87
CA ARG A 267 -14.59 1.72 4.46
C ARG A 267 -13.54 1.10 3.56
N TYR A 268 -13.22 1.76 2.46
CA TYR A 268 -12.18 1.33 1.52
C TYR A 268 -11.08 2.39 1.49
N LEU A 269 -9.91 2.07 2.05
CA LEU A 269 -8.85 3.04 2.33
C LEU A 269 -7.53 2.56 1.74
N GLY A 270 -7.01 3.27 0.74
CA GLY A 270 -5.70 3.02 0.14
C GLY A 270 -4.65 3.92 0.76
N LEU A 271 -3.73 3.35 1.54
CA LEU A 271 -2.58 4.06 2.08
C LEU A 271 -1.38 3.86 1.14
N PHE A 272 -0.90 4.99 0.61
CA PHE A 272 0.20 5.00 -0.33
C PHE A 272 1.50 4.44 0.31
N PRO A 273 2.31 3.65 -0.42
CA PRO A 273 2.09 3.23 -1.80
C PRO A 273 1.37 1.89 -1.97
N ASN A 274 1.28 1.05 -0.93
CA ASN A 274 1.14 -0.39 -1.17
C ASN A 274 0.15 -1.16 -0.28
N VAL A 275 -0.71 -0.50 0.48
CA VAL A 275 -1.73 -1.21 1.27
C VAL A 275 -3.13 -0.64 1.03
N LEU A 276 -4.09 -1.54 0.80
CA LEU A 276 -5.50 -1.25 0.70
C LEU A 276 -6.18 -1.89 1.91
N LEU A 277 -6.98 -1.13 2.65
CA LEU A 277 -7.66 -1.55 3.88
C LEU A 277 -9.17 -1.45 3.67
N SER A 278 -9.82 -2.61 3.70
CA SER A 278 -11.28 -2.72 3.72
C SER A 278 -11.74 -2.99 5.14
N LEU A 279 -12.37 -2.00 5.76
CA LEU A 279 -12.83 -2.05 7.15
C LEU A 279 -14.31 -2.41 7.17
N HIS A 280 -14.64 -3.61 7.67
CA HIS A 280 -15.99 -4.15 7.74
C HIS A 280 -16.52 -4.13 9.18
N PRO A 281 -17.85 -4.23 9.37
CA PRO A 281 -18.45 -4.25 10.70
C PRO A 281 -17.94 -5.37 11.64
N ASP A 282 -17.42 -6.47 11.10
CA ASP A 282 -17.08 -7.70 11.83
C ASP A 282 -15.69 -8.27 11.51
N TYR A 283 -14.95 -7.65 10.57
CA TYR A 283 -13.58 -8.02 10.23
C TYR A 283 -12.82 -6.87 9.57
N VAL A 284 -11.50 -7.00 9.49
CA VAL A 284 -10.66 -6.11 8.67
C VAL A 284 -9.99 -6.95 7.59
N MET A 285 -10.11 -6.52 6.34
CA MET A 285 -9.38 -7.11 5.22
C MET A 285 -8.31 -6.12 4.75
N ALA A 286 -7.14 -6.64 4.39
CA ALA A 286 -6.09 -5.82 3.80
C ALA A 286 -5.47 -6.51 2.58
N HIS A 287 -5.24 -5.75 1.52
CA HIS A 287 -4.42 -6.15 0.37
C HIS A 287 -3.09 -5.43 0.43
N ARG A 288 -1.99 -6.18 0.40
CA ARG A 288 -0.64 -5.64 0.30
C ARG A 288 -0.07 -5.92 -1.08
N MET A 289 0.30 -4.88 -1.80
CA MET A 289 0.84 -4.96 -3.16
C MET A 289 2.37 -4.96 -3.15
N THR A 290 2.98 -5.73 -4.03
CA THR A 290 4.43 -5.73 -4.30
C THR A 290 4.65 -5.77 -5.82
N PRO A 291 5.14 -4.67 -6.44
CA PRO A 291 5.38 -4.64 -7.89
C PRO A 291 6.55 -5.55 -8.29
N LEU A 292 6.27 -6.59 -9.07
CA LEU A 292 7.26 -7.55 -9.54
C LEU A 292 7.88 -7.13 -10.88
N ALA A 293 7.05 -6.60 -11.78
CA ALA A 293 7.42 -6.08 -13.10
C ALA A 293 6.43 -4.97 -13.51
N PRO A 294 6.67 -4.23 -14.62
CA PRO A 294 5.72 -3.20 -15.05
C PRO A 294 4.31 -3.73 -15.29
N ASP A 295 4.20 -5.01 -15.64
CA ASP A 295 2.97 -5.72 -15.97
C ASP A 295 2.61 -6.82 -14.95
N ARG A 296 3.26 -6.87 -13.77
CA ARG A 296 3.00 -7.90 -12.74
C ARG A 296 3.10 -7.36 -11.33
N THR A 297 2.12 -7.74 -10.51
CA THR A 297 2.05 -7.36 -9.09
C THR A 297 1.70 -8.58 -8.24
N ALA A 298 2.47 -8.85 -7.20
CA ALA A 298 2.07 -9.78 -6.15
C ALA A 298 1.11 -9.07 -5.20
N VAL A 299 0.01 -9.73 -4.86
CA VAL A 299 -0.99 -9.24 -3.90
C VAL A 299 -1.16 -10.27 -2.81
N GLU A 300 -0.94 -9.85 -1.56
CA GLU A 300 -1.25 -10.65 -0.37
C GLU A 300 -2.50 -10.07 0.29
N CYS A 301 -3.55 -10.89 0.38
CA CYS A 301 -4.78 -10.55 1.08
C CYS A 301 -4.77 -11.22 2.45
N VAL A 302 -5.04 -10.46 3.50
CA VAL A 302 -5.20 -10.98 4.86
C VAL A 302 -6.56 -10.59 5.40
N TRP A 303 -7.19 -11.49 6.14
CA TRP A 303 -8.43 -11.23 6.87
C TRP A 303 -8.18 -11.38 8.36
N LEU A 304 -8.50 -10.31 9.09
CA LEU A 304 -8.33 -10.18 10.52
C LEU A 304 -9.70 -10.22 11.18
N PHE A 305 -9.85 -11.11 12.16
CA PHE A 305 -11.09 -11.28 12.93
C PHE A 305 -10.78 -11.27 14.41
N ASP A 306 -11.83 -11.15 15.21
CA ASP A 306 -11.80 -11.54 16.61
C ASP A 306 -11.24 -12.97 16.77
N ASP A 307 -10.49 -13.21 17.86
CA ASP A 307 -9.77 -14.46 18.06
C ASP A 307 -10.72 -15.66 18.25
N THR A 308 -11.95 -15.43 18.70
CA THR A 308 -12.99 -16.46 18.88
C THR A 308 -13.59 -16.96 17.57
N VAL A 309 -13.42 -16.22 16.46
CA VAL A 309 -13.89 -16.65 15.14
C VAL A 309 -13.07 -17.84 14.68
N THR A 310 -13.73 -18.97 14.48
CA THR A 310 -13.11 -20.25 14.06
C THR A 310 -13.24 -20.50 12.56
N ASP A 311 -14.27 -19.94 11.92
CA ASP A 311 -14.55 -20.12 10.50
C ASP A 311 -14.74 -18.76 9.80
N PRO A 312 -13.72 -18.24 9.08
CA PRO A 312 -13.80 -16.98 8.35
C PRO A 312 -14.38 -17.12 6.93
N SER A 313 -14.82 -18.32 6.52
CA SER A 313 -15.15 -18.65 5.12
C SER A 313 -16.16 -17.69 4.48
N TYR A 314 -17.19 -17.25 5.21
CA TYR A 314 -18.23 -16.37 4.67
C TYR A 314 -17.72 -15.06 4.06
N ALA A 315 -16.64 -14.51 4.62
CA ALA A 315 -15.99 -13.30 4.12
C ALA A 315 -14.87 -13.62 3.13
N VAL A 316 -14.11 -14.69 3.40
CA VAL A 316 -12.97 -15.10 2.55
C VAL A 316 -13.43 -15.58 1.18
N GLU A 317 -14.46 -16.41 1.11
CA GLU A 317 -15.03 -16.92 -0.15
C GLU A 317 -15.65 -15.79 -0.98
N PHE A 318 -16.40 -14.90 -0.31
CA PHE A 318 -16.97 -13.72 -0.96
C PHE A 318 -15.90 -12.87 -1.63
N TRP A 319 -14.84 -12.52 -0.89
CA TRP A 319 -13.78 -11.68 -1.43
C TRP A 319 -12.86 -12.42 -2.40
N ASP A 320 -12.70 -13.75 -2.33
CA ASP A 320 -11.98 -14.49 -3.37
C ASP A 320 -12.70 -14.42 -4.72
N VAL A 321 -14.03 -14.49 -4.73
CA VAL A 321 -14.84 -14.30 -5.96
C VAL A 321 -14.64 -12.90 -6.52
N THR A 322 -14.85 -11.86 -5.70
CA THR A 322 -14.71 -10.46 -6.11
C THR A 322 -13.28 -10.15 -6.60
N ASN A 323 -12.25 -10.54 -5.82
CA ASN A 323 -10.86 -10.33 -6.20
C ASN A 323 -10.54 -10.98 -7.55
N ARG A 324 -11.03 -12.20 -7.84
CA ARG A 324 -10.77 -12.85 -9.13
C ARG A 324 -11.45 -12.13 -10.30
N GLN A 325 -12.64 -11.57 -10.07
CA GLN A 325 -13.33 -10.74 -11.07
C GLN A 325 -12.49 -9.47 -11.34
N ASP A 326 -11.99 -8.81 -10.29
CA ASP A 326 -11.11 -7.64 -10.38
C ASP A 326 -9.80 -7.94 -11.11
N TRP A 327 -9.13 -9.05 -10.76
CA TRP A 327 -7.88 -9.47 -11.41
C TRP A 327 -8.09 -9.70 -12.90
N ALA A 328 -9.18 -10.36 -13.30
CA ALA A 328 -9.49 -10.55 -14.72
C ALA A 328 -9.68 -9.21 -15.46
N ALA A 329 -10.32 -8.23 -14.82
CA ALA A 329 -10.49 -6.88 -15.36
C ALA A 329 -9.14 -6.13 -15.46
N CYS A 330 -8.37 -6.09 -14.38
CA CYS A 330 -7.05 -5.44 -14.31
C CYS A 330 -6.08 -6.01 -15.35
N GLU A 331 -6.00 -7.33 -15.50
CA GLU A 331 -5.17 -7.99 -16.51
C GLU A 331 -5.61 -7.66 -17.93
N SER A 332 -6.92 -7.48 -18.14
CA SER A 332 -7.45 -7.03 -19.43
C SER A 332 -7.08 -5.59 -19.73
N VAL A 333 -7.16 -4.70 -18.72
CA VAL A 333 -6.67 -3.32 -18.83
C VAL A 333 -5.19 -3.30 -19.16
N GLN A 334 -4.35 -4.10 -18.49
CA GLN A 334 -2.92 -4.18 -18.78
C GLN A 334 -2.61 -4.60 -20.22
N ARG A 335 -3.35 -5.59 -20.76
CA ARG A 335 -3.23 -5.96 -22.17
C ARG A 335 -3.63 -4.81 -23.10
N GLY A 336 -4.68 -4.07 -22.75
CA GLY A 336 -5.12 -2.88 -23.47
C GLY A 336 -4.08 -1.75 -23.46
N LEU A 337 -3.48 -1.48 -22.31
CA LEU A 337 -2.40 -0.48 -22.13
C LEU A 337 -1.17 -0.80 -22.99
N SER A 338 -0.94 -2.07 -23.32
CA SER A 338 0.17 -2.49 -24.19
C SER A 338 -0.11 -2.27 -25.69
N SER A 339 -1.33 -1.86 -26.06
CA SER A 339 -1.68 -1.57 -27.45
C SER A 339 -1.05 -0.25 -27.91
N PRO A 340 -0.43 -0.20 -29.11
CA PRO A 340 0.10 1.05 -29.67
C PRO A 340 -1.01 2.06 -30.03
N HIS A 341 -2.28 1.66 -29.96
CA HIS A 341 -3.44 2.50 -30.23
C HIS A 341 -4.11 3.04 -28.97
N TYR A 342 -3.67 2.63 -27.77
CA TYR A 342 -4.23 3.17 -26.54
C TYR A 342 -3.82 4.63 -26.37
N THR A 343 -4.78 5.47 -26.00
CA THR A 343 -4.56 6.85 -25.58
C THR A 343 -5.32 7.04 -24.26
N PRO A 344 -4.73 7.67 -23.23
CA PRO A 344 -5.39 7.92 -21.96
C PRO A 344 -6.78 8.54 -22.12
N GLY A 345 -7.80 7.86 -21.56
CA GLY A 345 -9.20 8.26 -21.63
C GLY A 345 -9.55 9.35 -20.60
N PRO A 346 -10.74 9.98 -20.75
CA PRO A 346 -11.31 10.84 -19.71
C PRO A 346 -11.85 10.01 -18.54
N LEU A 347 -11.96 10.64 -17.37
CA LEU A 347 -12.63 10.10 -16.19
C LEU A 347 -14.13 10.37 -16.25
N ALA A 348 -14.93 9.42 -15.75
CA ALA A 348 -16.35 9.59 -15.51
C ALA A 348 -16.60 10.50 -14.28
N PRO A 349 -17.78 11.15 -14.18
CA PRO A 349 -18.07 12.09 -13.10
C PRO A 349 -17.98 11.50 -11.67
N ASN A 350 -18.13 10.19 -11.52
CA ASN A 350 -18.07 9.47 -10.24
C ASN A 350 -16.69 8.86 -9.93
N GLU A 351 -15.67 9.09 -10.77
CA GLU A 351 -14.30 8.58 -10.59
C GLU A 351 -13.39 9.62 -9.89
N THR A 352 -13.91 10.32 -8.87
CA THR A 352 -13.15 11.38 -8.17
C THR A 352 -11.95 10.83 -7.41
N ALA A 353 -12.06 9.66 -6.76
CA ALA A 353 -10.92 9.03 -6.09
C ALA A 353 -9.82 8.59 -7.09
N ILE A 354 -10.19 8.20 -8.33
CA ILE A 354 -9.22 7.91 -9.38
C ILE A 354 -8.48 9.17 -9.80
N TYR A 355 -9.21 10.30 -9.93
CA TYR A 355 -8.59 11.59 -10.19
C TYR A 355 -7.57 11.97 -9.12
N ASP A 356 -7.91 11.80 -7.84
CA ASP A 356 -7.00 12.07 -6.74
C ASP A 356 -5.76 11.16 -6.79
N TRP A 357 -5.97 9.87 -7.08
CA TRP A 357 -4.87 8.90 -7.19
C TRP A 357 -3.90 9.26 -8.31
N VAL A 358 -4.44 9.52 -9.50
CA VAL A 358 -3.69 9.94 -10.68
C VAL A 358 -2.97 11.27 -10.42
N THR A 359 -3.62 12.20 -9.73
CA THR A 359 -3.03 13.50 -9.39
C THR A 359 -1.88 13.36 -8.41
N LEU A 360 -2.04 12.58 -7.33
CA LEU A 360 -0.99 12.29 -6.36
C LEU A 360 0.25 11.71 -7.05
N LEU A 361 0.05 10.70 -7.89
CA LEU A 361 1.12 10.08 -8.66
C LEU A 361 1.77 11.05 -9.66
N ALA A 362 0.99 11.80 -10.42
CA ALA A 362 1.51 12.77 -11.37
C ALA A 362 2.34 13.87 -10.70
N ARG A 363 1.94 14.33 -9.51
CA ARG A 363 2.73 15.26 -8.68
C ARG A 363 4.01 14.60 -8.20
N ALA A 364 3.93 13.38 -7.67
CA ALA A 364 5.10 12.64 -7.21
C ALA A 364 6.10 12.37 -8.35
N TYR A 365 5.64 12.07 -9.57
CA TYR A 365 6.51 11.91 -10.73
C TYR A 365 7.23 13.22 -11.12
N ARG A 366 6.61 14.38 -10.93
CA ARG A 366 7.22 15.69 -11.23
C ARG A 366 8.17 16.16 -10.13
N ASP A 367 7.73 16.09 -8.88
CA ASP A 367 8.46 16.56 -7.71
C ASP A 367 8.28 15.58 -6.53
N PRO A 368 9.01 14.45 -6.56
CA PRO A 368 8.91 13.46 -5.49
C PRO A 368 9.39 14.01 -4.14
N ALA A 369 10.30 14.98 -4.12
CA ALA A 369 10.81 15.54 -2.87
C ALA A 369 9.76 16.43 -2.20
N GLY A 370 9.05 17.25 -2.98
CA GLY A 370 7.95 18.06 -2.50
C GLY A 370 6.81 17.22 -1.95
N VAL A 371 6.39 16.18 -2.69
CA VAL A 371 5.25 15.34 -2.30
C VAL A 371 5.61 14.37 -1.18
N LEU A 372 6.70 13.61 -1.29
CA LEU A 372 6.99 12.53 -0.33
C LEU A 372 7.77 13.00 0.90
N GLY A 373 8.52 14.11 0.78
CA GLY A 373 9.40 14.63 1.83
C GLY A 373 8.90 15.88 2.56
N GLY A 374 7.96 16.64 1.98
CA GLY A 374 7.34 17.82 2.61
C GLY A 374 5.97 17.48 3.19
N PRO A 375 5.49 18.15 4.26
CA PRO A 375 4.25 17.78 4.97
C PRO A 375 3.06 17.69 4.02
N ALA A 376 2.26 16.63 4.16
CA ALA A 376 1.06 16.44 3.35
C ALA A 376 0.08 17.59 3.60
N THR A 377 -0.15 18.42 2.60
CA THR A 377 -1.14 19.50 2.65
C THR A 377 -2.44 19.05 1.98
N SER A 378 -3.58 19.63 2.38
CA SER A 378 -4.85 19.41 1.68
C SER A 378 -4.81 19.86 0.21
N GLY A 379 -3.79 20.62 -0.20
CA GLY A 379 -3.54 21.00 -1.58
C GLY A 379 -2.81 19.93 -2.41
N ASP A 380 -2.22 18.91 -1.78
CA ASP A 380 -1.50 17.80 -2.43
C ASP A 380 -2.42 16.69 -2.94
N LEU A 381 -3.68 16.68 -2.49
CA LEU A 381 -4.82 16.04 -3.14
C LEU A 381 -5.66 17.14 -3.80
N ALA A 382 -6.20 16.90 -5.00
CA ALA A 382 -6.95 17.94 -5.70
C ALA A 382 -8.40 17.92 -5.20
N VAL A 383 -8.71 18.74 -4.20
CA VAL A 383 -10.07 18.89 -3.66
C VAL A 383 -11.10 19.06 -4.79
N TYR A 384 -11.91 18.03 -5.01
CA TYR A 384 -13.13 18.13 -5.80
C TYR A 384 -14.04 19.18 -5.14
N ASP A 385 -14.29 20.28 -5.83
CA ASP A 385 -15.24 21.32 -5.38
C ASP A 385 -16.64 21.01 -5.95
N PRO A 386 -17.60 20.48 -5.17
CA PRO A 386 -18.94 20.15 -5.63
C PRO A 386 -19.77 21.38 -6.08
N GLY A 387 -19.32 22.60 -5.77
CA GLY A 387 -19.95 23.85 -6.20
C GLY A 387 -19.49 24.35 -7.58
N ARG A 388 -18.47 23.72 -8.17
CA ARG A 388 -17.92 24.10 -9.48
C ARG A 388 -18.64 23.32 -10.59
N ASP A 389 -19.21 24.03 -11.56
CA ASP A 389 -19.91 23.42 -12.70
C ASP A 389 -18.89 22.80 -13.67
N TYR A 390 -18.61 21.49 -13.52
CA TYR A 390 -17.66 20.73 -14.36
C TYR A 390 -18.27 20.24 -15.68
N ARG A 391 -19.29 20.93 -16.22
CA ARG A 391 -19.91 20.53 -17.49
C ARG A 391 -18.86 20.25 -18.55
N PRO A 392 -18.93 19.10 -19.25
CA PRO A 392 -18.01 18.82 -20.34
C PRO A 392 -18.14 19.95 -21.37
N ILE A 393 -16.98 20.49 -21.77
CA ILE A 393 -16.90 21.41 -22.90
C ILE A 393 -17.51 20.66 -24.10
N PRO A 394 -18.59 21.18 -24.74
CA PRO A 394 -19.16 20.51 -25.90
C PRO A 394 -18.07 20.35 -26.96
N PRO A 395 -18.06 19.23 -27.72
CA PRO A 395 -17.05 19.01 -28.75
C PRO A 395 -17.05 20.20 -29.72
N GLY A 396 -15.98 20.99 -29.64
CA GLY A 396 -15.75 22.13 -30.52
C GLY A 396 -15.43 21.64 -31.93
N ARG A 397 -16.03 22.33 -32.91
CA ARG A 397 -15.98 22.05 -34.35
C ARG A 397 -14.58 21.95 -34.94
#